data_AF-A0A830FE50-F1
#
_entry.id   AF-A0A830FE50-F1
#
_cell.length_a   1.000
_cell.length_b   1.000
_cell.length_c   1.000
_cell.angle_alpha   90.00
_cell.angle_beta   90.00
_cell.angle_gamma   90.00
#
_symmetry.space_group_name_H-M   'P 1'
#
loop_
_entity.id
_entity.type
_entity.pdbx_description
1 polymer ?
#
loop_
_entity_poly.entity_id
_entity_poly.type
_entity_poly.pdbx_seq_one_letter_code
_entity_poly.pdbx_strand_id
1 'polypeptide(L)'
;MSGKDHYYNKAKQQGYRARSAYKLKQLDREVDLLTDGMTVVDLGAAPGGWMQVAAEEVGARGRVVGVDLQRIDYLDGYDAEVETVKGDMTDEDTRDDIKRAAGPGGVDIVVSDMAPNMTGEYSLDHARSVYLARQAFETAQEVLKEGGHFVAKVFDGQDFRGFVDDVEEEFNYVRVMSPDASRESSSELYVVAKSKLDAPVSEGDVLDVEIVGEGDEGDGIAKVDGYTLFVSDASEGDEVTVEVEDVKPNFGFASVREE
;
A
#
# COMPACT_ATOMS: atom_id res chain seq x y z
N MET A 1 3.17 -34.86 -7.13
CA MET A 1 2.01 -34.18 -6.53
C MET A 1 2.04 -32.76 -7.07
N SER A 2 0.96 -32.29 -7.72
CA SER A 2 0.92 -30.92 -8.24
C SER A 2 1.12 -29.93 -7.09
N GLY A 3 1.88 -28.85 -7.28
CA GLY A 3 2.04 -27.79 -6.28
C GLY A 3 0.70 -27.23 -5.76
N LYS A 4 -0.39 -27.42 -6.54
CA LYS A 4 -1.77 -27.11 -6.16
C LYS A 4 -2.24 -27.85 -4.91
N ASP A 5 -1.85 -29.11 -4.75
CA ASP A 5 -2.24 -29.96 -3.62
C ASP A 5 -1.35 -29.69 -2.39
N HIS A 6 -0.09 -29.31 -2.59
CA HIS A 6 0.85 -29.08 -1.48
C HIS A 6 0.41 -27.94 -0.57
N TYR A 7 0.23 -26.72 -1.10
CA TYR A 7 -0.14 -25.56 -0.28
C TYR A 7 -1.57 -25.64 0.28
N TYR A 8 -2.48 -26.29 -0.43
CA TYR A 8 -3.83 -26.54 0.07
C TYR A 8 -3.82 -27.49 1.29
N ASN A 9 -3.10 -28.60 1.19
CA ASN A 9 -2.96 -29.55 2.30
C ASN A 9 -2.21 -28.91 3.47
N LYS A 10 -1.16 -28.13 3.19
CA LYS A 10 -0.39 -27.42 4.21
C LYS A 10 -1.22 -26.36 4.93
N ALA A 11 -2.08 -25.62 4.21
CA ALA A 11 -3.00 -24.65 4.79
C ALA A 11 -3.97 -25.33 5.77
N LYS A 12 -4.61 -26.42 5.32
CA LYS A 12 -5.49 -27.21 6.18
C LYS A 12 -4.80 -27.77 7.41
N GLN A 13 -3.57 -28.29 7.28
CA GLN A 13 -2.80 -28.82 8.40
C GLN A 13 -2.45 -27.75 9.45
N GLN A 14 -2.27 -26.51 9.01
CA GLN A 14 -1.94 -25.37 9.87
C GLN A 14 -3.16 -24.53 10.29
N GLY A 15 -4.38 -24.95 9.90
CA GLY A 15 -5.61 -24.24 10.26
C GLY A 15 -5.90 -22.96 9.45
N TYR A 16 -5.16 -22.69 8.37
CA TYR A 16 -5.47 -21.58 7.48
C TYR A 16 -6.71 -21.88 6.61
N ARG A 17 -7.59 -20.88 6.50
CA ARG A 17 -8.84 -20.91 5.74
C ARG A 17 -8.61 -20.96 4.24
N ALA A 18 -7.47 -20.44 3.77
CA ALA A 18 -7.12 -20.43 2.37
C ALA A 18 -5.62 -20.68 2.15
N ARG A 19 -5.29 -21.29 1.00
CA ARG A 19 -3.90 -21.42 0.55
C ARG A 19 -3.23 -20.08 0.24
N SER A 20 -4.02 -19.03 -0.02
CA SER A 20 -3.50 -17.69 -0.26
C SER A 20 -2.74 -17.12 0.94
N ALA A 21 -3.02 -17.60 2.16
CA ALA A 21 -2.24 -17.28 3.37
C ALA A 21 -0.72 -17.44 3.16
N TYR A 22 -0.30 -18.47 2.41
CA TYR A 22 1.12 -18.67 2.12
C TYR A 22 1.74 -17.60 1.23
N LYS A 23 0.94 -16.92 0.40
CA LYS A 23 1.42 -15.82 -0.43
C LYS A 23 1.80 -14.64 0.45
N LEU A 24 0.91 -14.22 1.37
CA LEU A 24 1.22 -13.14 2.31
C LEU A 24 2.42 -13.48 3.19
N LYS A 25 2.51 -14.71 3.73
CA LYS A 25 3.70 -15.16 4.47
C LYS A 25 4.99 -15.17 3.65
N GLN A 26 4.90 -15.35 2.33
CA GLN A 26 6.06 -15.29 1.44
C GLN A 26 6.48 -13.85 1.18
N LEU A 27 5.52 -12.99 0.83
CA LEU A 27 5.75 -11.56 0.64
C LEU A 27 6.37 -10.96 1.90
N ASP A 28 5.74 -11.20 3.06
CA ASP A 28 6.21 -10.69 4.35
C ASP A 28 7.64 -11.13 4.68
N ARG A 29 7.96 -12.43 4.52
CA ARG A 29 9.34 -12.93 4.73
C ARG A 29 10.37 -12.26 3.83
N GLU A 30 9.99 -11.90 2.60
CA GLU A 30 10.94 -11.37 1.62
C GLU A 30 11.22 -9.88 1.77
N VAL A 31 10.30 -9.11 2.38
CA VAL A 31 10.38 -7.64 2.41
C VAL A 31 9.99 -7.02 3.76
N ASP A 32 9.79 -7.83 4.80
CA ASP A 32 9.41 -7.42 6.16
C ASP A 32 8.25 -6.42 6.14
N LEU A 33 7.04 -6.93 5.85
CA LEU A 33 5.83 -6.12 5.61
C LEU A 33 5.03 -5.87 6.89
N LEU A 34 4.88 -6.91 7.70
CA LEU A 34 4.04 -6.91 8.89
C LEU A 34 4.92 -6.85 10.13
N THR A 35 4.51 -6.04 11.10
CA THR A 35 5.23 -5.88 12.37
C THR A 35 4.22 -5.79 13.52
N ASP A 36 4.64 -6.24 14.70
CA ASP A 36 3.82 -6.19 15.91
C ASP A 36 3.27 -4.77 16.16
N GLY A 37 1.97 -4.68 16.44
CA GLY A 37 1.25 -3.44 16.71
C GLY A 37 0.68 -2.72 15.49
N MET A 38 0.91 -3.21 14.26
CA MET A 38 0.34 -2.57 13.06
C MET A 38 -1.18 -2.72 12.96
N THR A 39 -1.81 -1.72 12.35
CA THR A 39 -3.19 -1.78 11.85
C THR A 39 -3.19 -2.15 10.36
N VAL A 40 -3.73 -3.33 10.06
CA VAL A 40 -3.77 -3.93 8.73
C VAL A 40 -5.19 -3.87 8.18
N VAL A 41 -5.36 -3.39 6.95
CA VAL A 41 -6.59 -3.51 6.18
C VAL A 41 -6.39 -4.55 5.08
N ASP A 42 -7.22 -5.59 5.05
CA ASP A 42 -7.20 -6.67 4.05
C ASP A 42 -8.42 -6.54 3.13
N LEU A 43 -8.19 -6.21 1.85
CA LEU A 43 -9.22 -5.98 0.84
C LEU A 43 -9.43 -7.23 -0.02
N GLY A 44 -10.70 -7.59 -0.23
CA GLY A 44 -11.04 -8.89 -0.81
C GLY A 44 -10.71 -10.04 0.14
N ALA A 45 -10.92 -9.80 1.43
CA ALA A 45 -10.39 -10.65 2.48
C ALA A 45 -11.05 -12.03 2.55
N ALA A 46 -12.25 -12.25 1.99
CA ALA A 46 -12.95 -13.53 2.12
C ALA A 46 -12.12 -14.68 1.50
N PRO A 47 -11.93 -15.83 2.20
CA PRO A 47 -12.59 -16.26 3.44
C PRO A 47 -11.86 -15.89 4.76
N GLY A 48 -10.84 -15.05 4.71
CA GLY A 48 -10.05 -14.55 5.86
C GLY A 48 -8.65 -15.15 5.95
N GLY A 49 -8.11 -15.70 4.85
CA GLY A 49 -6.80 -16.35 4.89
C GLY A 49 -5.62 -15.39 5.12
N TRP A 50 -5.68 -14.19 4.53
CA TRP A 50 -4.67 -13.14 4.76
C TRP A 50 -4.87 -12.48 6.12
N MET A 51 -6.11 -12.21 6.52
CA MET A 51 -6.44 -11.79 7.87
C MET A 51 -5.84 -12.69 8.97
N GLN A 52 -5.85 -14.01 8.81
CA GLN A 52 -5.23 -14.93 9.78
C GLN A 52 -3.72 -14.70 9.90
N VAL A 53 -3.04 -14.51 8.77
CA VAL A 53 -1.61 -14.23 8.75
C VAL A 53 -1.35 -12.87 9.40
N ALA A 54 -2.08 -11.84 8.99
CA ALA A 54 -1.97 -10.51 9.58
C ALA A 54 -2.14 -10.55 11.10
N ALA A 55 -3.18 -11.21 11.60
CA ALA A 55 -3.47 -11.30 13.02
C ALA A 55 -2.39 -12.05 13.83
N GLU A 56 -1.72 -13.03 13.22
CA GLU A 56 -0.55 -13.70 13.83
C GLU A 56 0.64 -12.76 13.95
N GLU A 57 0.96 -12.01 12.88
CA GLU A 57 2.17 -11.19 12.83
C GLU A 57 2.05 -9.88 13.62
N VAL A 58 0.87 -9.25 13.65
CA VAL A 58 0.68 -7.96 14.36
C VAL A 58 0.42 -8.10 15.86
N GLY A 59 0.07 -9.30 16.33
CA GLY A 59 -0.02 -9.63 17.76
C GLY A 59 -1.05 -8.82 18.56
N ALA A 60 -0.96 -8.90 19.88
CA ALA A 60 -1.97 -8.39 20.83
C ALA A 60 -2.19 -6.87 20.79
N ARG A 61 -1.26 -6.11 20.21
CA ARG A 61 -1.36 -4.65 20.07
C ARG A 61 -1.83 -4.24 18.68
N GLY A 62 -1.85 -5.17 17.74
CA GLY A 62 -2.24 -4.91 16.38
C GLY A 62 -3.72 -5.11 16.13
N ARG A 63 -4.14 -4.64 14.97
CA ARG A 63 -5.52 -4.64 14.53
C ARG A 63 -5.62 -5.08 13.08
N VAL A 64 -6.63 -5.87 12.76
CA VAL A 64 -6.88 -6.36 11.40
C VAL A 64 -8.32 -6.07 11.02
N VAL A 65 -8.50 -5.31 9.94
CA VAL A 65 -9.81 -4.99 9.35
C VAL A 65 -9.92 -5.71 8.01
N GLY A 66 -10.77 -6.74 7.95
CA GLY A 66 -11.03 -7.46 6.71
C GLY A 66 -12.23 -6.89 5.99
N VAL A 67 -12.11 -6.66 4.68
CA VAL A 67 -13.17 -6.05 3.88
C VAL A 67 -13.47 -6.88 2.66
N ASP A 68 -14.75 -7.22 2.47
CA ASP A 68 -15.20 -8.00 1.33
C ASP A 68 -16.70 -7.79 1.05
N LEU A 69 -17.12 -8.03 -0.19
CA LEU A 69 -18.54 -8.09 -0.56
C LEU A 69 -19.25 -9.26 0.13
N GLN A 70 -18.51 -10.33 0.41
CA GLN A 70 -18.97 -11.53 1.08
C GLN A 70 -18.83 -11.39 2.60
N ARG A 71 -19.69 -12.12 3.33
CA ARG A 71 -19.53 -12.23 4.78
C ARG A 71 -18.29 -13.08 5.07
N ILE A 72 -17.38 -12.54 5.87
CA ILE A 72 -16.24 -13.26 6.43
C ILE A 72 -16.67 -13.85 7.77
N ASP A 73 -16.38 -15.13 8.00
CA ASP A 73 -16.68 -15.75 9.29
C ASP A 73 -15.75 -15.21 10.38
N TYR A 74 -16.26 -15.09 11.61
CA TYR A 74 -15.50 -14.58 12.75
C TYR A 74 -14.18 -15.35 12.93
N LEU A 75 -13.08 -14.64 13.15
CA LEU A 75 -11.75 -15.21 13.38
C LEU A 75 -11.48 -15.29 14.88
N ASP A 76 -11.33 -16.50 15.39
CA ASP A 76 -11.04 -16.81 16.79
C ASP A 76 -9.60 -17.31 16.97
N GLY A 77 -9.08 -17.20 18.21
CA GLY A 77 -7.76 -17.75 18.57
C GLY A 77 -6.56 -16.87 18.22
N TYR A 78 -6.78 -15.60 17.91
CA TYR A 78 -5.73 -14.60 17.69
C TYR A 78 -5.79 -13.52 18.77
N ASP A 79 -4.62 -13.02 19.19
CA ASP A 79 -4.55 -11.97 20.21
C ASP A 79 -4.84 -10.56 19.63
N ALA A 80 -4.66 -10.38 18.32
CA ALA A 80 -4.96 -9.14 17.63
C ALA A 80 -6.46 -8.81 17.65
N GLU A 81 -6.78 -7.52 17.61
CA GLU A 81 -8.17 -7.08 17.42
C GLU A 81 -8.58 -7.29 15.96
N VAL A 82 -9.61 -8.11 15.72
CA VAL A 82 -10.08 -8.42 14.36
C VAL A 82 -11.50 -7.92 14.14
N GLU A 83 -11.68 -7.14 13.09
CA GLU A 83 -12.97 -6.60 12.65
C GLU A 83 -13.20 -6.91 11.17
N THR A 84 -14.46 -7.02 10.77
CA THR A 84 -14.84 -7.28 9.38
C THR A 84 -15.88 -6.27 8.91
N VAL A 85 -15.62 -5.64 7.77
CA VAL A 85 -16.54 -4.75 7.08
C VAL A 85 -17.07 -5.48 5.85
N LYS A 86 -18.39 -5.48 5.68
CA LYS A 86 -19.02 -6.01 4.46
C LYS A 86 -19.45 -4.85 3.59
N GLY A 87 -18.74 -4.60 2.50
CA GLY A 87 -19.02 -3.46 1.62
C GLY A 87 -18.27 -3.54 0.29
N ASP A 88 -18.66 -2.65 -0.64
CA ASP A 88 -18.00 -2.46 -1.92
C ASP A 88 -16.95 -1.35 -1.83
N MET A 89 -15.77 -1.57 -2.40
CA MET A 89 -14.67 -0.58 -2.40
C MET A 89 -14.93 0.63 -3.29
N THR A 90 -15.90 0.50 -4.19
CA THR A 90 -16.39 1.63 -4.99
C THR A 90 -17.28 2.59 -4.19
N ASP A 91 -17.77 2.16 -3.02
CA ASP A 91 -18.68 2.95 -2.20
C ASP A 91 -17.89 3.75 -1.14
N GLU A 92 -18.08 5.07 -1.12
CA GLU A 92 -17.45 5.98 -0.14
C GLU A 92 -17.77 5.58 1.31
N ASP A 93 -19.00 5.15 1.57
CA ASP A 93 -19.44 4.67 2.89
C ASP A 93 -18.56 3.52 3.40
N THR A 94 -18.08 2.64 2.51
CA THR A 94 -17.22 1.54 2.92
C THR A 94 -15.84 2.04 3.34
N ARG A 95 -15.31 3.08 2.69
CA ARG A 95 -14.02 3.70 3.08
C ARG A 95 -14.11 4.36 4.44
N ASP A 96 -15.23 5.00 4.75
CA ASP A 96 -15.50 5.56 6.08
C ASP A 96 -15.64 4.48 7.16
N ASP A 97 -16.30 3.38 6.84
CA ASP A 97 -16.38 2.23 7.75
C ASP A 97 -15.02 1.58 7.99
N ILE A 98 -14.15 1.52 6.98
CA ILE A 98 -12.75 1.10 7.15
C ILE A 98 -12.02 2.03 8.11
N LYS A 99 -12.09 3.35 7.91
CA LYS A 99 -11.43 4.34 8.79
C LYS A 99 -11.92 4.20 10.24
N ARG A 100 -13.22 4.00 10.42
CA ARG A 100 -13.84 3.78 11.74
C ARG A 100 -13.35 2.49 12.40
N ALA A 101 -13.32 1.39 11.64
CA ALA A 101 -12.84 0.09 12.11
C ALA A 101 -11.33 0.08 12.37
N ALA A 102 -10.53 0.85 11.62
CA ALA A 102 -9.10 1.00 11.85
C ALA A 102 -8.80 1.78 13.15
N GLY A 103 -9.67 2.74 13.49
CA GLY A 103 -9.55 3.56 14.68
C GLY A 103 -8.56 4.73 14.51
N PRO A 104 -8.32 5.50 15.59
CA PRO A 104 -7.61 6.78 15.50
C PRO A 104 -6.11 6.69 15.20
N GLY A 105 -5.52 5.49 15.25
CA GLY A 105 -4.11 5.26 14.95
C GLY A 105 -3.77 5.27 13.45
N GLY A 106 -4.79 5.31 12.59
CA GLY A 106 -4.63 5.20 11.14
C GLY A 106 -4.30 3.76 10.69
N VAL A 107 -4.17 3.58 9.38
CA VAL A 107 -3.83 2.28 8.78
C VAL A 107 -2.34 2.24 8.42
N ASP A 108 -1.61 1.26 8.95
CA ASP A 108 -0.19 1.04 8.65
C ASP A 108 0.00 0.38 7.28
N ILE A 109 -0.87 -0.56 6.92
CA ILE A 109 -0.76 -1.29 5.66
C ILE A 109 -2.12 -1.69 5.10
N VAL A 110 -2.28 -1.51 3.79
CA VAL A 110 -3.41 -2.03 3.01
C VAL A 110 -2.89 -3.16 2.13
N VAL A 111 -3.48 -4.34 2.25
CA VAL A 111 -3.15 -5.52 1.45
C VAL A 111 -4.38 -5.96 0.65
N SER A 112 -4.18 -6.45 -0.58
CA SER A 112 -5.26 -6.91 -1.45
C SER A 112 -4.88 -8.16 -2.25
N ASP A 113 -5.61 -9.25 -2.02
CA ASP A 113 -5.58 -10.47 -2.87
C ASP A 113 -6.86 -10.55 -3.73
N MET A 114 -7.50 -9.41 -4.05
CA MET A 114 -8.66 -9.36 -4.94
C MET A 114 -8.35 -9.93 -6.32
N ALA A 115 -9.26 -10.76 -6.85
CA ALA A 115 -9.19 -11.26 -8.22
C ALA A 115 -10.57 -11.22 -8.88
N PRO A 116 -10.63 -10.93 -10.20
CA PRO A 116 -11.89 -10.99 -10.91
C PRO A 116 -12.32 -12.44 -11.14
N ASN A 117 -13.61 -12.62 -11.46
CA ASN A 117 -14.08 -13.88 -12.01
C ASN A 117 -13.43 -14.10 -13.38
N MET A 118 -12.62 -15.16 -13.48
CA MET A 118 -11.89 -15.50 -14.70
C MET A 118 -12.86 -15.89 -15.83
N THR A 119 -12.73 -15.20 -16.96
CA THR A 119 -13.47 -15.47 -18.19
C THR A 119 -12.72 -16.43 -19.11
N GLY A 120 -11.39 -16.49 -18.96
CA GLY A 120 -10.49 -17.23 -19.86
C GLY A 120 -10.01 -16.38 -21.04
N GLU A 121 -10.53 -15.16 -21.21
CA GLU A 121 -10.01 -14.18 -22.15
C GLU A 121 -8.96 -13.32 -21.45
N TYR A 122 -7.70 -13.51 -21.83
CA TYR A 122 -6.55 -12.93 -21.15
C TYR A 122 -6.64 -11.41 -21.00
N SER A 123 -6.98 -10.69 -22.09
CA SER A 123 -7.07 -9.23 -22.09
C SER A 123 -8.16 -8.72 -21.15
N LEU A 124 -9.33 -9.36 -21.15
CA LEU A 124 -10.45 -8.99 -20.29
C LEU A 124 -10.15 -9.30 -18.81
N ASP A 125 -9.57 -10.46 -18.53
CA ASP A 125 -9.19 -10.86 -17.17
C ASP A 125 -8.08 -9.94 -16.62
N HIS A 126 -7.12 -9.54 -17.46
CA HIS A 126 -6.10 -8.54 -17.12
C HIS A 126 -6.72 -7.17 -16.80
N ALA A 127 -7.53 -6.62 -17.71
CA ALA A 127 -8.15 -5.30 -17.51
C ALA A 127 -8.99 -5.25 -16.22
N ARG A 128 -9.74 -6.31 -15.92
CA ARG A 128 -10.50 -6.43 -14.66
C ARG A 128 -9.59 -6.54 -13.43
N SER A 129 -8.46 -7.23 -13.55
CA SER A 129 -7.49 -7.32 -12.46
C SER A 129 -6.84 -5.98 -12.17
N VAL A 130 -6.47 -5.21 -13.20
CA VAL A 130 -5.92 -3.86 -13.04
C VAL A 130 -6.95 -2.93 -12.40
N TYR A 131 -8.22 -3.02 -12.82
CA TYR A 131 -9.30 -2.25 -12.19
C TYR A 131 -9.40 -2.51 -10.69
N LEU A 132 -9.41 -3.78 -10.26
CA LEU A 132 -9.47 -4.12 -8.83
C LEU A 132 -8.22 -3.64 -8.06
N ALA A 133 -7.04 -3.72 -8.67
CA ALA A 133 -5.80 -3.22 -8.07
C ALA A 133 -5.83 -1.69 -7.90
N ARG A 134 -6.39 -0.96 -8.88
CA ARG A 134 -6.61 0.49 -8.80
C ARG A 134 -7.60 0.87 -7.70
N GLN A 135 -8.71 0.14 -7.55
CA GLN A 135 -9.65 0.38 -6.45
C GLN A 135 -9.01 0.15 -5.07
N ALA A 136 -8.15 -0.86 -4.95
CA ALA A 136 -7.36 -1.07 -3.73
C ALA A 136 -6.38 0.08 -3.47
N PHE A 137 -5.73 0.59 -4.52
CA PHE A 137 -4.79 1.70 -4.43
C PHE A 137 -5.47 3.02 -4.04
N GLU A 138 -6.59 3.36 -4.68
CA GLU A 138 -7.40 4.53 -4.31
C GLU A 138 -7.86 4.47 -2.84
N THR A 139 -8.30 3.29 -2.40
CA THR A 139 -8.66 3.07 -0.99
C THR A 139 -7.44 3.29 -0.09
N ALA A 140 -6.27 2.77 -0.48
CA ALA A 140 -5.04 2.93 0.26
C ALA A 140 -4.60 4.39 0.38
N GLN A 141 -4.72 5.19 -0.68
CA GLN A 141 -4.42 6.62 -0.64
C GLN A 141 -5.28 7.36 0.39
N GLU A 142 -6.52 6.94 0.61
CA GLU A 142 -7.41 7.57 1.59
C GLU A 142 -7.24 7.10 3.03
N VAL A 143 -6.90 5.83 3.25
CA VAL A 143 -6.93 5.23 4.60
C VAL A 143 -5.55 5.07 5.21
N LEU A 144 -4.50 4.96 4.39
CA LEU A 144 -3.14 4.86 4.88
C LEU A 144 -2.71 6.17 5.51
N LYS A 145 -2.09 6.04 6.68
CA LYS A 145 -1.26 7.12 7.22
C LYS A 145 0.02 7.28 6.40
N GLU A 146 0.66 8.41 6.61
CA GLU A 146 2.01 8.72 6.15
C GLU A 146 3.00 7.60 6.51
N GLY A 147 3.88 7.25 5.58
CA GLY A 147 4.81 6.13 5.77
C GLY A 147 4.15 4.74 5.75
N GLY A 148 2.84 4.64 5.52
CA GLY A 148 2.12 3.38 5.40
C GLY A 148 2.56 2.54 4.20
N HIS A 149 2.07 1.31 4.10
CA HIS A 149 2.48 0.35 3.07
C HIS A 149 1.28 -0.13 2.25
N PHE A 150 1.52 -0.54 1.01
CA PHE A 150 0.49 -1.04 0.12
C PHE A 150 0.93 -2.30 -0.60
N VAL A 151 0.04 -3.28 -0.68
CA VAL A 151 0.26 -4.52 -1.45
C VAL A 151 -0.99 -4.82 -2.26
N ALA A 152 -0.85 -5.01 -3.57
CA ALA A 152 -1.95 -5.45 -4.40
C ALA A 152 -1.54 -6.53 -5.40
N LYS A 153 -2.39 -7.56 -5.50
CA LYS A 153 -2.34 -8.51 -6.60
C LYS A 153 -2.79 -7.85 -7.90
N VAL A 154 -2.08 -8.16 -8.97
CA VAL A 154 -2.47 -7.80 -10.33
C VAL A 154 -1.99 -8.85 -11.32
N PHE A 155 -2.75 -9.08 -12.39
CA PHE A 155 -2.32 -9.93 -13.48
C PHE A 155 -1.46 -9.16 -14.47
N ASP A 156 -0.35 -9.75 -14.89
CA ASP A 156 0.53 -9.21 -15.92
C ASP A 156 -0.23 -8.94 -17.22
N GLY A 157 0.17 -7.92 -17.98
CA GLY A 157 -0.46 -7.53 -19.23
C GLY A 157 -0.18 -6.08 -19.61
N GLN A 158 -0.89 -5.61 -20.65
CA GLN A 158 -0.59 -4.35 -21.32
C GLN A 158 -0.67 -3.10 -20.41
N ASP A 159 -1.59 -3.09 -19.44
CA ASP A 159 -1.87 -1.95 -18.55
C ASP A 159 -1.17 -2.09 -17.18
N PHE A 160 -0.40 -3.17 -16.99
CA PHE A 160 0.29 -3.44 -15.72
C PHE A 160 1.34 -2.37 -15.40
N ARG A 161 2.17 -1.97 -16.39
CA ARG A 161 3.26 -1.02 -16.14
C ARG A 161 2.72 0.35 -15.72
N GLY A 162 1.69 0.85 -16.39
CA GLY A 162 1.07 2.12 -16.02
C GLY A 162 0.49 2.11 -14.60
N PHE A 163 -0.08 0.98 -14.14
CA PHE A 163 -0.48 0.85 -12.74
C PHE A 163 0.72 0.89 -11.77
N VAL A 164 1.85 0.28 -12.13
CA VAL A 164 3.08 0.34 -11.30
C VAL A 164 3.64 1.76 -11.25
N ASP A 165 3.66 2.47 -12.39
CA ASP A 165 4.15 3.85 -12.47
C ASP A 165 3.32 4.75 -11.53
N ASP A 166 1.99 4.67 -11.55
CA ASP A 166 1.13 5.44 -10.64
C ASP A 166 1.38 5.12 -9.15
N VAL A 167 1.75 3.88 -8.82
CA VAL A 167 2.10 3.49 -7.45
C VAL A 167 3.50 4.00 -7.06
N GLU A 168 4.43 4.07 -8.01
CA GLU A 168 5.78 4.61 -7.83
C GLU A 168 5.76 6.11 -7.51
N GLU A 169 4.75 6.84 -7.98
CA GLU A 169 4.54 8.27 -7.67
C GLU A 169 4.15 8.54 -6.22
N GLU A 170 3.57 7.56 -5.51
CA GLU A 170 2.97 7.76 -4.18
C GLU A 170 3.75 7.08 -3.04
N PHE A 171 4.80 6.30 -3.36
CA PHE A 171 5.53 5.48 -2.40
C PHE A 171 7.04 5.51 -2.61
N ASN A 172 7.81 5.44 -1.53
CA ASN A 172 9.29 5.52 -1.55
C ASN A 172 9.94 4.36 -2.28
N TYR A 173 9.33 3.18 -2.20
CA TYR A 173 9.90 1.95 -2.72
C TYR A 173 8.80 1.06 -3.25
N VAL A 174 8.87 0.73 -4.53
CA VAL A 174 7.95 -0.21 -5.17
C VAL A 174 8.74 -1.40 -5.72
N ARG A 175 8.25 -2.60 -5.43
CA ARG A 175 8.80 -3.85 -5.93
C ARG A 175 7.69 -4.75 -6.44
N VAL A 176 7.92 -5.32 -7.62
CA VAL A 176 7.05 -6.35 -8.19
C VAL A 176 7.56 -7.73 -7.78
N MET A 177 6.67 -8.58 -7.27
CA MET A 177 7.00 -9.91 -6.74
C MET A 177 6.04 -10.97 -7.30
N SER A 178 6.55 -12.19 -7.49
CA SER A 178 5.72 -13.35 -7.85
C SER A 178 5.98 -14.46 -6.82
N PRO A 179 5.03 -14.74 -5.91
CA PRO A 179 5.22 -15.75 -4.88
C PRO A 179 5.28 -17.16 -5.45
N ASP A 180 6.15 -18.02 -4.91
CA ASP A 180 6.22 -19.44 -5.30
C ASP A 180 4.90 -20.22 -5.04
N ALA A 181 4.03 -19.70 -4.16
CA ALA A 181 2.71 -20.27 -3.91
C ALA A 181 1.67 -19.92 -4.98
N SER A 182 2.04 -19.14 -6.00
CA SER A 182 1.27 -18.94 -7.23
C SER A 182 1.21 -20.25 -8.04
N ARG A 183 0.26 -20.37 -8.98
CA ARG A 183 0.22 -21.54 -9.88
C ARG A 183 1.24 -21.28 -10.99
N GLU A 184 1.98 -22.29 -11.44
CA GLU A 184 2.94 -22.17 -12.56
C GLU A 184 2.31 -21.60 -13.86
N SER A 185 1.00 -21.64 -14.01
CA SER A 185 0.25 -21.08 -15.15
C SER A 185 -0.37 -19.71 -14.89
N SER A 186 -0.09 -19.07 -13.75
CA SER A 186 -0.72 -17.82 -13.34
C SER A 186 0.17 -16.64 -13.70
N SER A 187 -0.36 -15.68 -14.45
CA SER A 187 0.26 -14.36 -14.66
C SER A 187 0.15 -13.47 -13.41
N GLU A 188 0.13 -14.06 -12.21
CA GLU A 188 -0.10 -13.35 -10.95
C GLU A 188 1.17 -12.69 -10.43
N LEU A 189 1.11 -11.38 -10.25
CA LEU A 189 2.14 -10.54 -9.67
C LEU A 189 1.56 -9.77 -8.47
N TYR A 190 2.43 -9.34 -7.57
CA TYR A 190 2.11 -8.45 -6.46
C TYR A 190 2.97 -7.21 -6.59
N VAL A 191 2.32 -6.06 -6.60
CA VAL A 191 2.98 -4.76 -6.43
C VAL A 191 3.06 -4.53 -4.93
N VAL A 192 4.28 -4.44 -4.41
CA VAL A 192 4.57 -4.17 -3.00
C VAL A 192 5.20 -2.79 -2.91
N ALA A 193 4.48 -1.86 -2.31
CA ALA A 193 4.88 -0.47 -2.14
C ALA A 193 5.08 -0.15 -0.66
N LYS A 194 6.22 0.43 -0.31
CA LYS A 194 6.59 0.77 1.08
C LYS A 194 6.77 2.26 1.23
N SER A 195 6.30 2.72 2.38
CA SER A 195 6.33 4.11 2.83
C SER A 195 5.62 5.06 1.88
N LYS A 196 4.32 5.24 2.10
CA LYS A 196 3.52 6.27 1.44
C LYS A 196 4.18 7.64 1.68
N LEU A 197 4.31 8.41 0.62
CA LEU A 197 4.89 9.75 0.68
C LEU A 197 4.06 10.64 1.60
N ASP A 198 4.78 11.52 2.30
CA ASP A 198 4.24 12.57 3.15
C ASP A 198 4.96 13.88 2.83
N ALA A 199 4.68 14.39 1.64
CA ALA A 199 5.16 15.69 1.25
C ALA A 199 3.98 16.67 1.31
N PRO A 200 4.09 17.78 2.07
CA PRO A 200 3.10 18.85 2.05
C PRO A 200 3.14 19.68 0.76
N VAL A 201 3.88 19.20 -0.25
CA VAL A 201 4.19 19.85 -1.51
C VAL A 201 4.21 18.82 -2.63
N SER A 202 3.82 19.24 -3.82
CA SER A 202 3.80 18.46 -5.06
C SER A 202 4.75 19.08 -6.09
N GLU A 203 5.22 18.29 -7.05
CA GLU A 203 5.98 18.83 -8.20
C GLU A 203 5.14 19.88 -8.94
N GLY A 204 5.76 21.03 -9.24
CA GLY A 204 5.13 22.19 -9.86
C GLY A 204 4.41 23.13 -8.88
N ASP A 205 4.36 22.82 -7.58
CA ASP A 205 3.85 23.75 -6.59
C ASP A 205 4.72 25.01 -6.52
N VAL A 206 4.07 26.16 -6.39
CA VAL A 206 4.73 27.46 -6.29
C VAL A 206 4.44 28.05 -4.92
N LEU A 207 5.51 28.29 -4.16
CA LEU A 207 5.45 28.59 -2.73
C LEU A 207 6.33 29.81 -2.43
N ASP A 208 5.87 30.69 -1.54
CA ASP A 208 6.76 31.67 -0.91
C ASP A 208 7.38 31.01 0.34
N VAL A 209 8.71 30.94 0.40
CA VAL A 209 9.44 30.28 1.49
C VAL A 209 10.54 31.17 2.05
N GLU A 210 10.81 31.01 3.34
CA GLU A 210 12.01 31.53 3.99
C GLU A 210 13.10 30.44 4.00
N ILE A 211 14.30 30.79 3.57
CA ILE A 211 15.46 29.92 3.67
C ILE A 211 16.04 29.99 5.09
N VAL A 212 15.86 28.92 5.85
CA VAL A 212 16.20 28.82 7.28
C VAL A 212 17.58 28.20 7.54
N GLY A 213 18.31 27.84 6.49
CA GLY A 213 19.66 27.29 6.60
C GLY A 213 20.25 26.97 5.23
N GLU A 214 21.42 26.33 5.24
CA GLU A 214 22.16 25.94 4.03
C GLU A 214 22.59 24.47 4.15
N GLY A 215 22.46 23.71 3.06
CA GLY A 215 22.88 22.32 2.95
C GLY A 215 24.37 22.17 2.69
N ASP A 216 24.89 20.94 2.79
CA ASP A 216 26.32 20.65 2.61
C ASP A 216 26.83 20.97 1.18
N GLU A 217 25.94 21.02 0.19
CA GLU A 217 26.25 21.32 -1.21
C GLU A 217 26.05 22.80 -1.59
N GLY A 218 25.63 23.64 -0.63
CA GLY A 218 25.39 25.07 -0.81
C GLY A 218 23.95 25.45 -1.18
N ASP A 219 23.04 24.48 -1.25
CA ASP A 219 21.61 24.74 -1.48
C ASP A 219 20.95 25.35 -0.23
N GLY A 220 20.04 26.30 -0.43
CA GLY A 220 19.21 26.83 0.65
C GLY A 220 18.27 25.76 1.20
N ILE A 221 17.98 25.80 2.50
CA ILE A 221 17.01 24.90 3.13
C ILE A 221 15.77 25.68 3.55
N ALA A 222 14.63 25.35 2.96
CA ALA A 222 13.31 25.79 3.40
C ALA A 222 12.58 24.68 4.19
N LYS A 223 11.63 25.09 5.04
CA LYS A 223 10.77 24.18 5.81
C LYS A 223 9.30 24.47 5.53
N VAL A 224 8.60 23.52 4.93
CA VAL A 224 7.15 23.57 4.70
C VAL A 224 6.51 22.51 5.59
N ASP A 225 5.76 22.92 6.61
CA ASP A 225 5.16 22.02 7.61
C ASP A 225 6.13 20.96 8.19
N GLY A 226 7.40 21.33 8.33
CA GLY A 226 8.48 20.45 8.84
C GLY A 226 9.22 19.65 7.75
N TYR A 227 8.64 19.53 6.56
CA TYR A 227 9.25 18.93 5.38
C TYR A 227 10.34 19.83 4.80
N THR A 228 11.44 19.22 4.37
CA THR A 228 12.64 19.95 3.93
C THR A 228 12.58 20.21 2.44
N LEU A 229 12.75 21.46 2.00
CA LEU A 229 12.98 21.76 0.59
C LEU A 229 14.42 22.27 0.42
N PHE A 230 15.18 21.63 -0.45
CA PHE A 230 16.47 22.12 -0.92
C PHE A 230 16.22 23.06 -2.10
N VAL A 231 16.61 24.32 -1.94
CA VAL A 231 16.34 25.40 -2.89
C VAL A 231 17.65 25.80 -3.54
N SER A 232 17.74 25.56 -4.84
CA SER A 232 18.90 25.97 -5.63
C SER A 232 19.02 27.49 -5.72
N ASP A 233 20.25 27.99 -5.71
CA ASP A 233 20.58 29.42 -5.83
C ASP A 233 19.95 30.34 -4.75
N ALA A 234 19.66 29.81 -3.55
CA ALA A 234 19.14 30.58 -2.42
C ALA A 234 20.01 30.39 -1.16
N SER A 235 20.11 31.42 -0.32
CA SER A 235 20.96 31.45 0.88
C SER A 235 20.15 31.70 2.15
N GLU A 236 20.70 31.31 3.32
CA GLU A 236 20.05 31.53 4.62
C GLU A 236 19.64 32.99 4.83
N GLY A 237 18.36 33.20 5.16
CA GLY A 237 17.74 34.50 5.36
C GLY A 237 17.03 35.06 4.12
N ASP A 238 17.12 34.40 2.96
CA ASP A 238 16.37 34.80 1.77
C ASP A 238 14.87 34.47 1.93
N GLU A 239 14.02 35.40 1.48
CA GLU A 239 12.59 35.16 1.26
C GLU A 239 12.37 35.10 -0.26
N VAL A 240 12.04 33.91 -0.78
CA VAL A 240 11.97 33.65 -2.21
C VAL A 240 10.69 32.91 -2.59
N THR A 241 10.18 33.20 -3.79
CA THR A 241 9.18 32.35 -4.43
C THR A 241 9.90 31.21 -5.15
N VAL A 242 9.55 29.98 -4.83
CA VAL A 242 10.15 28.78 -5.39
C VAL A 242 9.14 27.96 -6.16
N GLU A 243 9.60 27.20 -7.16
CA GLU A 243 8.84 26.16 -7.84
C GLU A 243 9.44 24.79 -7.46
N VAL A 244 8.61 23.88 -6.96
CA VAL A 244 9.03 22.54 -6.55
C VAL A 244 9.32 21.70 -7.79
N GLU A 245 10.54 21.17 -7.89
CA GLU A 245 11.02 20.43 -9.06
C GLU A 245 10.93 18.92 -8.89
N ASP A 246 11.13 18.42 -7.66
CA ASP A 246 11.13 16.99 -7.36
C ASP A 246 10.75 16.78 -5.88
N VAL A 247 9.92 15.78 -5.61
CA VAL A 247 9.41 15.46 -4.28
C VAL A 247 9.92 14.09 -3.86
N LYS A 248 10.65 14.03 -2.74
CA LYS A 248 11.13 12.78 -2.11
C LYS A 248 10.43 12.59 -0.76
N PRO A 249 10.57 11.44 -0.12
CA PRO A 249 9.75 11.12 1.04
C PRO A 249 9.98 11.99 2.28
N ASN A 250 11.16 12.57 2.42
CA ASN A 250 11.56 13.35 3.60
C ASN A 250 12.08 14.74 3.23
N PHE A 251 12.18 15.03 1.94
CA PHE A 251 12.67 16.29 1.41
C PHE A 251 12.29 16.43 -0.06
N GLY A 252 12.24 17.65 -0.59
CA GLY A 252 12.10 17.90 -2.01
C GLY A 252 13.18 18.86 -2.50
N PHE A 253 13.19 19.09 -3.80
CA PHE A 253 14.03 20.07 -4.46
C PHE A 253 13.14 21.13 -5.07
N ALA A 254 13.62 22.37 -5.05
CA ALA A 254 12.95 23.50 -5.65
C ALA A 254 14.00 24.46 -6.24
N SER A 255 13.57 25.31 -7.16
CA SER A 255 14.39 26.38 -7.71
C SER A 255 13.71 27.74 -7.50
N VAL A 256 14.51 28.78 -7.33
CA VAL A 256 13.99 30.15 -7.24
C VAL A 256 13.34 30.51 -8.57
N ARG A 257 12.07 30.90 -8.52
CA ARG A 257 11.31 31.26 -9.70
C ARG A 257 11.64 32.70 -10.10
N GLU A 258 12.18 32.90 -11.30
CA GLU A 258 12.35 34.24 -11.88
C GLU A 258 10.98 34.80 -12.33
N GLU A 259 10.70 36.07 -12.00
CA GLU A 259 9.46 36.80 -12.36
C GLU A 259 9.24 36.97 -13.88
#